data_AF-A0A3E2NPB1-F1
#
_entry.id   AF-A0A3E2NPB1-F1
#
_cell.length_a   1.000
_cell.length_b   1.000
_cell.length_c   1.000
_cell.angle_alpha   90.00
_cell.angle_beta   90.00
_cell.angle_gamma   90.00
#
_symmetry.space_group_name_H-M   'P 1'
#
loop_
_entity.id
_entity.type
_entity.pdbx_description
1 polymer ?
#
loop_
_entity_poly.entity_id
_entity_poly.type
_entity_poly.pdbx_seq_one_letter_code
_entity_poly.pdbx_strand_id
1 'polypeptide(L)' 'MDAIGFRLNASQANAEDKTITNHYFFETFNFLERSKADEPAKTKFLCFDTYGEKISVKSLLDIQAAFFENISQLK' A
#
# COMPACT_ATOMS: atom_id res chain seq x y z
N MET A 1 4.65 6.63 3.13
CA MET A 1 3.48 6.67 2.24
C MET A 1 3.12 8.12 1.90
N ASP A 2 2.92 8.99 2.91
CA ASP A 2 2.61 10.42 2.70
C ASP A 2 3.57 11.18 1.78
N ALA A 3 4.87 10.90 1.84
CA ALA A 3 5.89 11.53 0.99
C ALA A 3 5.79 11.19 -0.52
N ILE A 4 5.01 10.17 -0.89
CA ILE A 4 4.82 9.69 -2.27
C ILE A 4 3.39 10.07 -2.77
N GLY A 5 2.65 10.89 -2.00
CA GLY A 5 1.33 11.36 -2.38
C GLY A 5 0.16 10.45 -1.99
N PHE A 6 0.43 9.24 -1.48
CA PHE A 6 -0.60 8.35 -0.95
C PHE A 6 -1.21 8.94 0.31
N ARG A 7 -2.55 9.04 0.35
CA ARG A 7 -3.29 9.47 1.53
C ARG A 7 -3.75 8.27 2.33
N LEU A 8 -3.49 8.26 3.64
CA LEU A 8 -4.09 7.27 4.53
C LEU A 8 -5.61 7.48 4.56
N ASN A 9 -6.34 6.45 4.12
CA ASN A 9 -7.79 6.47 4.04
C ASN A 9 -8.42 5.83 5.29
N ALA A 10 -7.89 4.69 5.73
CA ALA A 10 -8.37 4.00 6.92
C ALA A 10 -7.24 3.24 7.61
N SER A 11 -7.30 3.13 8.93
CA SER A 11 -6.42 2.25 9.71
C SER A 11 -7.28 1.35 10.58
N GLN A 12 -7.08 0.05 10.47
CA GLN A 12 -7.76 -0.95 11.29
C GLN A 12 -6.73 -1.68 12.14
N ALA A 13 -6.81 -1.52 13.45
CA ALA A 13 -6.06 -2.31 14.40
C ALA A 13 -6.92 -3.48 14.88
N ASN A 14 -6.46 -4.70 14.63
CA ASN A 14 -7.03 -5.90 15.24
C ASN A 14 -6.27 -6.18 16.55
N ALA A 15 -6.98 -6.04 17.67
CA ALA A 15 -6.42 -6.26 19.01
C ALA A 15 -6.18 -7.75 19.33
N GLU A 16 -6.94 -8.67 18.72
CA GLU A 16 -6.77 -10.12 18.95
C GLU A 16 -5.46 -10.63 18.32
N ASP A 17 -5.15 -10.18 17.11
CA ASP A 17 -3.96 -10.59 16.36
C ASP A 17 -2.80 -9.58 16.42
N LYS A 18 -2.96 -8.49 17.19
CA LYS A 18 -2.04 -7.34 17.25
C LYS A 18 -1.58 -6.86 15.86
N THR A 19 -2.50 -6.90 14.90
CA THR A 19 -2.22 -6.63 13.50
C THR A 19 -2.83 -5.29 13.12
N ILE A 20 -2.03 -4.39 12.58
CA ILE A 20 -2.47 -3.10 12.07
C ILE A 20 -2.53 -3.20 10.55
N THR A 21 -3.68 -2.90 9.98
CA THR A 21 -3.89 -2.80 8.53
C THR A 21 -4.18 -1.35 8.19
N ASN A 22 -3.22 -0.68 7.55
CA ASN A 22 -3.37 0.66 7.00
C ASN A 22 -3.78 0.56 5.55
N HIS A 23 -4.77 1.36 5.17
CA HIS A 23 -5.32 1.44 3.83
C HIS A 23 -5.02 2.82 3.27
N TYR A 24 -4.22 2.88 2.22
CA TYR A 24 -3.82 4.11 1.55
C TYR A 24 -4.40 4.16 0.14
N PHE A 25 -4.71 5.37 -0.30
CA PHE A 25 -5.31 5.64 -1.60
C PHE A 25 -4.54 6.72 -2.33
N PHE A 26 -4.35 6.52 -3.63
CA PHE A 26 -3.85 7.55 -4.54
C PHE A 26 -4.57 7.44 -5.88
N GLU A 27 -5.46 8.40 -6.17
CA GLU A 27 -6.28 8.50 -7.39
C GLU A 27 -7.01 7.22 -7.79
N THR A 28 -6.30 6.23 -8.34
CA THR A 28 -6.81 4.95 -8.82
C THR A 28 -6.10 3.74 -8.21
N PHE A 29 -5.08 3.95 -7.38
CA PHE A 29 -4.34 2.90 -6.67
C PHE A 29 -4.84 2.71 -5.25
N ASN A 30 -5.03 1.44 -4.88
CA ASN A 30 -5.33 1.03 -3.52
C ASN A 30 -4.14 0.27 -2.93
N PHE A 31 -3.74 0.65 -1.73
CA PHE A 31 -2.59 0.09 -1.06
C PHE A 31 -2.91 -0.33 0.37
N LEU A 32 -2.67 -1.61 0.67
CA LEU A 32 -2.84 -2.22 1.97
C LEU A 32 -1.47 -2.52 2.57
N GLU A 33 -1.17 -1.87 3.68
CA GLU A 33 -0.04 -2.19 4.54
C GLU A 33 -0.55 -2.97 5.73
N ARG A 34 -0.07 -4.20 5.90
CA ARG A 34 -0.36 -5.00 7.09
C ARG A 34 0.92 -5.22 7.88
N SER A 35 0.96 -4.72 9.10
CA SER A 35 2.05 -4.90 10.05
C SER A 35 1.56 -5.62 11.31
N LYS A 36 2.41 -6.46 11.90
CA LYS A 36 2.20 -6.99 13.26
C LYS A 36 3.01 -6.14 14.22
N ALA A 37 2.41 -5.76 15.35
CA ALA A 37 3.06 -4.90 16.35
C ALA A 37 4.42 -5.46 16.82
N ASP A 38 4.50 -6.79 16.93
CA ASP A 38 5.67 -7.49 17.45
C ASP A 38 6.72 -7.81 16.34
N GLU A 39 6.39 -7.60 15.06
CA GLU A 39 7.24 -7.95 13.91
C GLU A 39 7.17 -6.91 12.76
N PRO A 40 7.63 -5.66 12.97
CA PRO A 40 7.58 -4.61 11.94
C PRO A 40 8.39 -4.98 10.68
N ALA A 41 9.42 -5.82 10.81
CA ALA A 41 10.22 -6.33 9.69
C ALA A 41 9.45 -7.28 8.75
N LYS A 42 8.29 -7.83 9.18
CA LYS A 42 7.42 -8.69 8.36
C LYS A 42 6.21 -7.96 7.80
N THR A 43 6.26 -6.63 7.73
CA THR A 43 5.20 -5.83 7.12
C THR A 43 4.96 -6.30 5.68
N LYS A 44 3.72 -6.66 5.39
CA LYS A 44 3.28 -7.10 4.07
C LYS A 44 2.58 -5.95 3.37
N PHE A 45 2.99 -5.73 2.12
CA PHE A 45 2.40 -4.73 1.26
C PHE A 45 1.59 -5.42 0.17
N LEU A 46 0.35 -4.96 -0.01
CA LEU A 46 -0.60 -5.43 -1.00
C LEU A 46 -1.01 -4.22 -1.83
N CYS A 47 -0.62 -4.20 -3.10
CA CYS A 47 -0.98 -3.14 -4.03
C CYS A 47 -1.99 -3.68 -5.04
N PHE A 48 -2.97 -2.85 -5.38
CA PHE A 48 -3.95 -3.13 -6.41
C PHE A 48 -3.92 -2.02 -7.45
N ASP A 49 -4.01 -2.40 -8.71
CA ASP A 49 -4.19 -1.45 -9.80
C ASP A 49 -5.61 -0.88 -9.82
N THR A 50 -5.87 -0.09 -10.86
CA THR A 50 -7.13 0.62 -11.07
C THR A 50 -8.30 -0.32 -11.39
N TYR A 51 -8.01 -1.55 -11.82
CA TYR A 51 -8.96 -2.61 -12.16
C TYR A 51 -9.13 -3.64 -11.03
N GLY A 52 -8.38 -3.48 -9.92
CA GLY A 52 -8.41 -4.39 -8.78
C GLY A 52 -7.48 -5.61 -8.94
N GLU A 53 -6.61 -5.62 -9.94
CA GLU A 53 -5.60 -6.67 -10.09
C GLU A 53 -4.48 -6.48 -9.07
N LYS A 54 -4.10 -7.59 -8.43
CA LYS A 54 -3.06 -7.58 -7.40
C LYS A 54 -1.68 -7.41 -8.03
N ILE A 55 -1.01 -6.32 -7.70
CA ILE A 55 0.38 -6.07 -8.06
C ILE A 55 1.29 -6.62 -6.97
N SER A 56 2.28 -7.42 -7.37
CA SER A 56 3.32 -7.91 -6.47
C SER A 56 4.34 -6.82 -6.19
N VAL A 57 4.26 -6.19 -5.02
CA VAL A 57 5.22 -5.19 -4.54
C VAL A 57 6.07 -5.81 -3.44
N LYS A 58 7.39 -5.89 -3.66
CA LYS A 58 8.35 -6.44 -2.69
C LYS A 58 9.11 -5.34 -1.94
N SER A 59 9.13 -4.13 -2.48
CA SER A 59 9.84 -2.99 -1.91
C SER A 59 9.08 -1.68 -2.10
N LEU A 60 9.49 -0.65 -1.34
CA LEU A 60 9.01 0.72 -1.53
C LEU A 60 9.37 1.27 -2.92
N LEU A 61 10.50 0.82 -3.48
CA LEU A 61 10.94 1.19 -4.82
C LEU A 61 9.99 0.65 -5.89
N ASP A 62 9.49 -0.59 -5.70
CA ASP A 62 8.51 -1.19 -6.62
C ASP A 62 7.21 -0.39 -6.63
N ILE A 63 6.80 0.14 -5.47
CA ILE A 63 5.62 1.00 -5.33
C ILE A 63 5.84 2.33 -6.05
N GLN A 64 7.02 2.94 -5.87
CA GLN A 64 7.38 4.17 -6.58
C GLN A 64 7.44 3.96 -8.10
N ALA A 65 8.03 2.86 -8.55
CA ALA A 65 8.10 2.52 -9.97
C ALA A 65 6.70 2.30 -10.57
N ALA A 66 5.85 1.50 -9.92
CA ALA A 66 4.48 1.26 -10.37
C ALA A 66 3.65 2.56 -10.44
N PHE A 67 3.85 3.46 -9.48
CA PHE A 67 3.24 4.78 -9.46
C PHE A 67 3.72 5.64 -10.65
N PHE A 68 5.03 5.70 -10.90
CA PHE A 68 5.59 6.46 -12.03
C PHE A 68 5.15 5.92 -13.39
N GLU A 69 5.13 4.60 -13.56
CA GLU A 69 4.68 3.96 -14.79
C GLU A 69 3.22 4.31 -15.09
N ASN A 70 2.33 4.28 -14.10
CA ASN A 70 0.93 4.60 -14.33
C ASN A 70 0.66 6.08 -14.56
N ILE A 71 1.36 6.99 -13.86
CA ILE A 71 1.29 8.42 -14.17
C ILE A 71 1.79 8.71 -15.59
N SER A 72 2.78 7.96 -16.07
CA SER A 72 3.25 8.12 -17.44
C SER A 72 2.23 7.65 -18.50
N GLN A 73 1.32 6.74 -18.14
CA GLN A 73 0.22 6.28 -19.00
C GLN A 73 -0.99 7.23 -19.01
N LEU A 74 -1.07 8.16 -18.05
CA LEU A 74 -2.12 9.20 -17.99
C LEU A 74 -1.82 10.43 -18.88
N LYS A 75 -0.74 10.40 -19.69
CA LYS A 75 -0.37 11.44 -20.65
C LYS A 75 -1.04 11.29 -22.01
#